data_AF-A0A7X6S0U4-F1
#
_entry.id   AF-A0A7X6S0U4-F1
#
_cell.length_a   1.000
_cell.length_b   1.000
_cell.length_c   1.000
_cell.angle_alpha   90.00
_cell.angle_beta   90.00
_cell.angle_gamma   90.00
#
_symmetry.space_group_name_H-M   'P 1'
#
loop_
_entity.id
_entity.type
_entity.pdbx_description
1 polymer ?
#
loop_
_entity_poly.entity_id
_entity_poly.type
_entity_poly.pdbx_seq_one_letter_code
_entity_poly.pdbx_strand_id
1 'polypeptide(L)'
;MIGEDSSLEEIGEFFLDKLQESQIELYVYKGSSMFLGKLSKELLQRAYQIIDTGESLKMSIIPSMLSTISGLKCPVDYFDIVESEMIAHIYSYVDSLIALEMTEGSKYFYGHLII
;
A
#
# COMPACT_ATOMS: atom_id res chain seq x y z
N MET A 1 5.73 23.51 3.53
CA MET A 1 6.20 22.87 2.28
C MET A 1 7.64 23.31 2.13
N ILE A 2 8.59 22.39 2.02
CA ILE A 2 10.02 22.72 1.87
C ILE A 2 10.29 23.05 0.40
N GLY A 3 11.11 24.05 0.11
CA GLY A 3 11.53 24.42 -1.24
C GLY A 3 12.77 23.65 -1.71
N GLU A 4 13.08 23.72 -3.00
CA GLU A 4 14.27 23.07 -3.57
C GLU A 4 15.60 23.66 -3.03
N ASP A 5 15.58 24.89 -2.52
CA ASP A 5 16.75 25.61 -1.99
C ASP A 5 16.93 25.46 -0.47
N SER A 6 16.14 24.61 0.20
CA SER A 6 16.21 24.48 1.66
C SER A 6 17.48 23.82 2.15
N SER A 7 17.97 24.31 3.29
CA SER A 7 19.17 23.76 3.94
C SER A 7 18.92 22.37 4.52
N LEU A 8 20.01 21.62 4.79
CA LEU A 8 19.92 20.30 5.40
C LEU A 8 19.25 20.37 6.79
N GLU A 9 19.56 21.43 7.54
CA GLU A 9 18.98 21.72 8.84
C GLU A 9 17.47 21.97 8.75
N GLU A 10 17.02 22.82 7.81
CA GLU A 10 15.59 23.07 7.56
C GLU A 10 14.84 21.80 7.14
N ILE A 11 15.48 20.97 6.32
CA ILE A 11 14.95 19.66 5.96
C ILE A 11 14.80 18.78 7.21
N GLY A 12 15.84 18.72 8.04
CA GLY A 12 15.85 17.98 9.28
C GLY A 12 14.75 18.40 10.25
N GLU A 13 14.61 19.70 10.50
CA GLU A 13 13.58 20.26 11.38
C GLU A 13 12.17 19.95 10.87
N PHE A 14 11.91 20.12 9.58
CA PHE A 14 10.61 19.77 9.00
C PHE A 14 10.26 18.30 9.16
N PHE A 15 11.23 17.38 8.97
CA PHE A 15 10.99 15.96 9.17
C PHE A 15 10.69 15.63 10.63
N LEU A 16 11.40 16.26 11.58
CA LEU A 16 11.17 16.08 13.00
C LEU A 16 9.79 16.58 13.43
N ASP A 17 9.38 17.76 12.94
CA ASP A 17 8.03 18.30 13.18
C ASP A 17 6.95 17.36 12.64
N LYS A 18 7.14 16.83 11.41
CA LYS A 18 6.21 15.86 10.82
C LYS A 18 6.14 14.54 11.59
N LEU A 19 7.25 14.08 12.16
CA LEU A 19 7.28 12.89 13.00
C LEU A 19 6.55 13.13 14.32
N GLN A 20 6.70 14.30 14.93
CA GLN A 20 5.98 14.67 16.16
C GLN A 20 4.48 14.86 15.93
N GLU A 21 4.07 15.38 14.77
CA GLU A 21 2.67 15.48 14.36
C GLU A 21 2.07 14.12 13.98
N SER A 22 2.90 13.16 13.58
CA SER A 22 2.44 11.82 13.20
C SER A 22 2.03 11.02 14.44
N GLN A 23 0.89 10.33 14.37
CA GLN A 23 0.52 9.34 15.36
C GLN A 23 1.51 8.17 15.23
N ILE A 24 2.63 8.19 15.96
CA ILE A 24 3.71 7.18 15.94
C ILE A 24 3.17 5.75 16.17
N GLU A 25 2.02 5.65 16.82
CA GLU A 25 1.29 4.42 17.08
C GLU A 25 0.69 3.82 15.80
N LEU A 26 0.27 4.65 14.83
CA LEU A 26 -0.33 4.19 13.58
C LEU A 26 0.71 3.98 12.48
N TYR A 27 0.51 2.93 11.68
CA TYR A 27 1.20 2.79 10.41
C TYR A 27 0.49 3.64 9.35
N VAL A 28 1.23 4.54 8.71
CA VAL A 28 0.68 5.55 7.77
C VAL A 28 1.18 5.29 6.35
N TYR A 29 0.28 5.37 5.37
CA TYR A 29 0.59 5.34 3.93
C TYR A 29 -0.03 6.55 3.22
N LYS A 30 0.79 7.31 2.47
CA LYS A 30 0.40 8.56 1.80
C LYS A 30 -0.34 9.55 2.73
N GLY A 31 0.11 9.67 3.98
CA GLY A 31 -0.47 10.59 4.97
C GLY A 31 -1.82 10.16 5.54
N SER A 32 -2.29 8.93 5.32
CA SER A 32 -3.46 8.36 6.00
C SER A 32 -3.11 7.06 6.72
N SER A 33 -3.88 6.72 7.75
CA SER A 33 -3.82 5.39 8.38
C SER A 33 -3.88 4.30 7.32
N MET A 34 -2.99 3.32 7.46
CA MET A 34 -2.85 2.23 6.50
C MET A 34 -3.95 1.19 6.75
N PHE A 35 -4.63 0.79 5.68
CA PHE A 35 -5.70 -0.21 5.73
C PHE A 35 -5.69 -1.07 4.47
N LEU A 36 -5.80 -2.40 4.65
CA LEU A 36 -5.81 -3.35 3.53
C LEU A 36 -6.90 -3.05 2.51
N GLY A 37 -8.09 -2.60 2.95
CA GLY A 37 -9.18 -2.24 2.04
C GLY A 37 -8.80 -1.08 1.09
N LYS A 38 -8.06 -0.07 1.58
CA LYS A 38 -7.61 1.05 0.74
C LYS A 38 -6.58 0.61 -0.28
N LEU A 39 -5.59 -0.18 0.14
CA LEU A 39 -4.55 -0.73 -0.74
C LEU A 39 -5.15 -1.66 -1.80
N SER A 40 -6.11 -2.52 -1.41
CA SER A 40 -6.83 -3.43 -2.29
C SER A 40 -7.67 -2.68 -3.33
N LYS A 41 -8.33 -1.59 -2.92
CA LYS A 41 -9.06 -0.71 -3.84
C LYS A 41 -8.12 -0.05 -4.87
N GLU A 42 -6.99 0.51 -4.43
CA GLU A 42 -6.00 1.10 -5.33
C GLU A 42 -5.48 0.07 -6.34
N LEU A 43 -5.23 -1.17 -5.90
CA LEU A 43 -4.81 -2.28 -6.77
C LEU A 43 -5.87 -2.61 -7.83
N LEU A 44 -7.11 -2.86 -7.41
CA LEU A 44 -8.22 -3.18 -8.32
C LEU A 44 -8.45 -2.05 -9.33
N GLN A 45 -8.45 -0.80 -8.88
CA GLN A 45 -8.64 0.35 -9.77
C GLN A 45 -7.56 0.42 -10.85
N ARG A 46 -6.29 0.26 -10.49
CA ARG A 46 -5.21 0.27 -11.47
C ARG A 46 -5.31 -0.92 -12.43
N ALA A 47 -5.57 -2.12 -11.90
CA ALA A 47 -5.73 -3.34 -12.70
C ALA A 47 -6.83 -3.19 -13.76
N TYR A 48 -7.99 -2.63 -13.38
CA TYR A 48 -9.08 -2.36 -14.33
C TYR A 48 -8.75 -1.26 -15.35
N GLN A 49 -7.98 -0.25 -14.98
CA GLN A 49 -7.60 0.83 -15.90
C GLN A 49 -6.69 0.36 -17.04
N ILE A 50 -5.90 -0.69 -16.81
CA ILE A 50 -4.87 -1.15 -17.76
C ILE A 50 -5.21 -2.43 -18.51
N ILE A 51 -6.29 -3.10 -18.12
CA ILE A 51 -6.68 -4.41 -18.66
C ILE A 51 -6.80 -4.41 -20.20
N ASP A 52 -7.33 -3.32 -20.77
CA ASP A 52 -7.55 -3.17 -22.21
C ASP A 52 -6.41 -2.39 -22.92
N THR A 53 -5.43 -1.90 -22.16
CA THR A 53 -4.34 -1.07 -22.71
C THR A 53 -3.06 -1.87 -22.95
N GLY A 54 -2.92 -3.04 -22.32
CA GLY A 54 -1.69 -3.84 -22.33
C GLY A 54 -0.53 -3.17 -21.57
N GLU A 55 -0.81 -2.13 -20.79
CA GLU A 55 0.18 -1.51 -19.92
C GLU A 55 0.53 -2.42 -18.73
N SER A 56 1.76 -2.30 -18.23
CA SER A 56 2.14 -2.91 -16.96
C SER A 56 1.55 -2.17 -15.75
N LEU A 57 1.40 -2.91 -14.65
CA LEU A 57 0.79 -2.44 -13.41
C LEU A 57 1.47 -1.17 -12.87
N LYS A 58 2.81 -1.15 -12.82
CA LYS A 58 3.64 -0.03 -12.35
C LYS A 58 3.29 0.43 -10.92
N MET A 59 2.92 -0.51 -10.04
CA MET A 59 2.64 -0.24 -8.61
C MET A 59 3.72 -0.87 -7.72
N SER A 60 4.79 -0.13 -7.39
CA SER A 60 5.99 -0.76 -6.78
C SER A 60 5.79 -1.14 -5.32
N ILE A 61 4.89 -0.42 -4.64
CA ILE A 61 4.75 -0.51 -3.19
C ILE A 61 3.53 -1.34 -2.80
N ILE A 62 2.41 -1.20 -3.51
CA ILE A 62 1.11 -1.75 -3.07
C ILE A 62 1.09 -3.30 -3.04
N PRO A 63 1.49 -4.02 -4.10
CA PRO A 63 1.54 -5.49 -4.07
C PRO A 63 2.44 -6.05 -2.96
N SER A 64 3.61 -5.42 -2.76
CA SER A 64 4.58 -5.77 -1.71
C SER A 64 4.02 -5.50 -0.31
N MET A 65 3.35 -4.36 -0.11
CA MET A 65 2.69 -4.03 1.15
C MET A 65 1.58 -5.03 1.45
N LEU A 66 0.66 -5.27 0.51
CA LEU A 66 -0.43 -6.23 0.67
C LEU A 66 0.12 -7.60 1.09
N SER A 67 1.19 -8.07 0.43
CA SER A 67 1.84 -9.34 0.78
C SER A 67 2.47 -9.34 2.17
N THR A 68 3.22 -8.29 2.50
CA THR A 68 3.95 -8.18 3.77
C THR A 68 3.00 -8.04 4.96
N ILE A 69 1.90 -7.30 4.80
CA ILE A 69 0.94 -7.01 5.86
C ILE A 69 0.06 -8.22 6.12
N SER A 70 -0.49 -8.82 5.05
CA SER A 70 -1.45 -9.92 5.16
C SER A 70 -0.80 -11.29 5.39
N GLY A 71 0.45 -11.46 4.96
CA GLY A 71 1.10 -12.77 4.87
C GLY A 71 0.64 -13.61 3.67
N LEU A 72 -0.29 -13.11 2.87
CA LEU A 72 -0.77 -13.74 1.64
C LEU A 72 -0.07 -13.11 0.44
N LYS A 73 0.56 -13.92 -0.40
CA LYS A 73 1.23 -13.44 -1.61
C LYS A 73 0.22 -12.78 -2.56
N CYS A 74 0.44 -11.50 -2.88
CA CYS A 74 -0.30 -10.79 -3.92
C CYS A 74 -0.06 -11.49 -5.28
N PRO A 75 -1.10 -11.71 -6.09
CA PRO A 75 -0.99 -12.46 -7.35
C PRO A 75 -0.32 -11.68 -8.47
N VAL A 76 0.01 -10.42 -8.25
CA VAL A 76 0.63 -9.53 -9.23
C VAL A 76 1.81 -8.77 -8.63
N ASP A 77 2.76 -8.40 -9.49
CA ASP A 77 3.95 -7.62 -9.18
C ASP A 77 4.07 -6.38 -10.08
N TYR A 78 5.05 -5.52 -9.82
CA TYR A 78 5.25 -4.22 -10.44
C TYR A 78 5.25 -4.25 -11.97
N PHE A 79 5.94 -5.24 -12.56
CA PHE A 79 6.15 -5.33 -14.00
C PHE A 79 5.11 -6.16 -14.73
N ASP A 80 4.14 -6.74 -14.02
CA ASP A 80 3.16 -7.61 -14.64
C ASP A 80 2.24 -6.83 -15.58
N ILE A 81 1.97 -7.44 -16.73
CA ILE A 81 0.93 -7.02 -17.65
C ILE A 81 -0.35 -7.70 -17.17
N VAL A 82 -1.33 -6.91 -16.74
CA VAL A 82 -2.56 -7.47 -16.17
C VAL A 82 -3.51 -7.86 -17.29
N GLU A 83 -3.63 -9.16 -17.51
CA GLU A 83 -4.61 -9.73 -18.43
C GLU A 83 -5.96 -9.99 -17.75
N SER A 84 -7.00 -10.24 -18.53
CA SER A 84 -8.35 -10.46 -18.01
C SER A 84 -8.45 -11.60 -17.00
N GLU A 85 -7.68 -12.67 -17.17
CA GLU A 85 -7.63 -13.79 -16.22
C GLU A 85 -7.01 -13.39 -14.87
N MET A 86 -6.06 -12.45 -14.86
CA MET A 86 -5.40 -11.99 -13.64
C MET A 86 -6.33 -11.16 -12.76
N ILE A 87 -7.32 -10.49 -13.35
CA ILE A 87 -8.35 -9.77 -12.57
C ILE A 87 -9.09 -10.71 -11.63
N ALA A 88 -9.46 -11.92 -12.10
CA ALA A 88 -10.12 -12.91 -11.24
C ALA A 88 -9.22 -13.34 -10.07
N HIS A 89 -7.91 -13.48 -10.30
CA HIS A 89 -6.95 -13.77 -9.23
C HIS A 89 -6.82 -12.61 -8.24
N ILE A 90 -6.81 -11.36 -8.71
CA ILE A 90 -6.80 -10.18 -7.82
C ILE A 90 -8.07 -10.14 -6.97
N TYR A 91 -9.25 -10.42 -7.54
CA TYR A 91 -10.49 -10.51 -6.77
C TYR A 91 -10.44 -11.59 -5.70
N SER A 92 -10.06 -12.81 -6.07
CA SER A 92 -9.95 -13.92 -5.11
C SER A 92 -8.94 -13.62 -4.00
N TYR A 93 -7.86 -12.89 -4.33
CA TYR A 93 -6.90 -12.41 -3.35
C TYR A 93 -7.53 -11.40 -2.39
N VAL A 94 -8.25 -10.40 -2.91
CA VAL A 94 -8.95 -9.39 -2.09
C VAL A 94 -9.99 -10.04 -1.18
N ASP A 95 -10.75 -11.03 -1.66
CA ASP A 95 -11.69 -11.78 -0.82
C ASP A 95 -10.98 -12.50 0.34
N SER A 96 -9.79 -13.03 0.08
CA SER A 96 -8.96 -13.66 1.12
C SER A 96 -8.47 -12.66 2.17
N LEU A 97 -8.24 -11.40 1.77
CA LEU A 97 -7.87 -10.33 2.70
C LEU A 97 -9.02 -9.91 3.62
N ILE A 98 -10.27 -9.99 3.16
CA ILE A 98 -11.45 -9.65 3.97
C ILE A 98 -11.57 -10.57 5.19
N ALA A 99 -11.14 -11.83 5.05
CA ALA A 99 -11.14 -12.80 6.15
C ALA A 99 -10.09 -12.49 7.23
N LEU A 100 -9.11 -11.63 6.95
CA LEU A 100 -8.15 -11.16 7.93
C LEU A 100 -8.80 -10.00 8.68
N GLU A 101 -9.35 -10.26 9.86
CA GLU A 101 -10.01 -9.27 10.74
C GLU A 101 -9.02 -8.22 11.27
N MET A 102 -8.45 -7.41 10.37
CA MET A 102 -7.37 -6.49 10.64
C MET A 102 -7.88 -5.09 10.95
N THR A 103 -7.31 -4.49 11.99
CA THR A 103 -7.65 -3.13 12.42
C THR A 103 -6.91 -2.09 11.59
N GLU A 104 -7.62 -1.07 11.14
CA GLU A 104 -7.02 0.07 10.43
C GLU A 104 -5.94 0.77 11.28
N GLY A 105 -4.81 1.09 10.66
CA GLY A 105 -3.69 1.77 11.29
C GLY A 105 -2.81 0.91 12.19
N SER A 106 -3.25 -0.28 12.58
CA SER A 106 -2.43 -1.23 13.36
C SER A 106 -1.28 -1.81 12.53
N LYS A 107 -0.19 -2.15 13.22
CA LYS A 107 1.03 -2.67 12.58
C LYS A 107 0.96 -4.18 12.49
N TYR A 108 0.81 -4.69 11.28
CA TYR A 108 0.83 -6.12 11.02
C TYR A 108 2.04 -6.52 10.18
N PHE A 109 2.54 -7.72 10.45
CA PHE A 109 3.58 -8.36 9.67
C PHE A 109 3.23 -9.84 9.48
N TYR A 110 3.06 -10.24 8.23
CA TYR A 110 2.60 -11.56 7.82
C TYR A 110 1.33 -12.01 8.56
N GLY A 111 0.36 -11.09 8.73
CA GLY A 111 -0.90 -11.36 9.43
C GLY A 111 -0.83 -11.27 10.96
N HIS A 112 0.35 -11.04 11.54
CA HIS A 112 0.53 -10.92 12.99
C HIS A 112 0.59 -9.47 13.44
N LEU A 113 -0.24 -9.09 14.42
CA LEU A 113 -0.19 -7.78 15.07
C LEU A 113 1.13 -7.65 15.85
N ILE A 114 1.88 -6.58 15.61
CA ILE A 114 3.18 -6.31 16.28
C ILE A 114 3.05 -5.24 17.36
N ILE A 115 2.14 -4.28 17.22
CA ILE A 115 1.89 -3.19 18.18
C ILE A 115 0.40 -2.88 18.21
#